data_AF-A0A1V9YDJ4-F1
#
_entry.id   AF-A0A1V9YDJ4-F1
#
_cell.length_a   1.000
_cell.length_b   1.000
_cell.length_c   1.000
_cell.angle_alpha   90.00
_cell.angle_beta   90.00
_cell.angle_gamma   90.00
#
_symmetry.space_group_name_H-M   'P 1'
#
loop_
_entity.id
_entity.type
_entity.pdbx_description
1 polymer ?
#
loop_
_entity_poly.entity_id
_entity_poly.type
_entity_poly.pdbx_seq_one_letter_code
_entity_poly.pdbx_strand_id
1 'polypeptide(L)'
;MELDACLDILKARQGCDHHGHDGEPTPCAVANVTQSLEHDLRKDTAVPADIDGATVRSLYDSFVQCQGKRVEIYARGFVELMFKDEFAVFSQEITKHFAAVSNDINRIEAALRSKNATALATLIRKVQVQEKEKLLLTSALLLERMRCEQKRKVSEDDVSVGIYETSIRSMQASHTKIIVGINDLLDEMKYEVLLAPQW
;
A
#
# COMPACT_ATOMS: atom_id res chain seq x y z
N MET A 1 14.96 -1.87 4.22
CA MET A 1 13.87 -1.39 5.10
C MET A 1 12.81 -2.47 5.09
N GLU A 2 12.82 -3.25 6.17
CA GLU A 2 12.08 -4.50 6.37
C GLU A 2 10.72 -4.18 6.99
N LEU A 3 9.72 -5.01 6.67
CA LEU A 3 8.36 -4.98 7.21
C LEU A 3 8.34 -4.82 8.75
N ASP A 4 9.35 -5.40 9.40
CA ASP A 4 9.56 -5.34 10.84
C ASP A 4 9.75 -3.92 11.36
N ALA A 5 10.44 -3.04 10.62
CA ALA A 5 10.61 -1.64 11.04
C ALA A 5 9.28 -0.87 11.08
N CYS A 6 8.36 -1.17 10.15
CA CYS A 6 7.02 -0.58 10.18
C CYS A 6 6.18 -1.14 11.33
N LEU A 7 6.28 -2.44 11.60
CA LEU A 7 5.58 -3.09 12.72
C LEU A 7 6.12 -2.63 14.08
N ASP A 8 7.43 -2.37 14.19
CA ASP A 8 8.06 -1.90 15.43
C ASP A 8 7.64 -0.47 15.78
N ILE A 9 7.48 0.41 14.78
CA ILE A 9 6.91 1.75 14.98
C ILE A 9 5.46 1.68 15.48
N LEU A 10 4.69 0.69 15.02
CA LEU A 10 3.31 0.45 15.47
C LEU A 10 3.26 -0.14 16.89
N LYS A 11 4.14 -1.08 17.22
CA LYS A 11 4.26 -1.66 18.58
C LYS A 11 4.71 -0.63 19.61
N ALA A 12 5.61 0.28 19.24
CA ALA A 12 6.08 1.35 20.12
C ALA A 12 4.95 2.29 20.60
N ARG A 13 3.83 2.37 19.87
CA ARG A 13 2.64 3.14 20.29
C ARG A 13 1.78 2.44 21.35
N GLN A 14 1.87 1.12 21.51
CA GLN A 14 1.14 0.38 22.55
C GLN A 14 1.82 0.47 23.93
N GLY A 15 3.07 0.92 23.99
CA GLY A 15 3.86 0.98 25.23
C GLY A 15 3.75 2.26 26.04
N CYS A 16 2.79 3.16 25.77
CA CYS A 16 2.56 4.32 26.62
C CYS A 16 1.60 3.94 27.77
N ASP A 17 2.20 3.72 28.94
CA ASP A 17 1.59 3.26 30.19
C ASP A 17 0.27 3.93 30.58
N HIS A 18 -0.80 3.13 30.67
CA HIS A 18 -1.89 3.39 31.62
C HIS A 18 -1.79 2.38 32.76
N HIS A 19 -1.28 2.87 33.90
CA HIS A 19 -1.34 2.17 35.17
C HIS A 19 -2.80 1.89 35.58
N GLY A 20 -3.13 0.61 35.70
CA GLY A 20 -4.14 0.07 36.61
C GLY A 20 -5.58 0.06 36.10
N HIS A 21 -6.04 -1.11 35.62
CA HIS A 21 -7.12 -1.87 36.28
C HIS A 21 -7.37 -3.20 35.54
N ASP A 22 -7.54 -4.27 36.32
CA ASP A 22 -7.93 -5.61 35.88
C ASP A 22 -9.24 -5.65 35.08
N GLY A 23 -9.28 -6.50 34.05
CA GLY A 23 -10.51 -7.01 33.41
C GLY A 23 -10.69 -6.65 31.93
N GLU A 24 -10.36 -7.60 31.04
CA GLU A 24 -10.80 -7.58 29.64
C GLU A 24 -12.32 -7.39 29.52
N PRO A 25 -12.77 -6.60 28.53
CA PRO A 25 -13.22 -7.21 27.29
C PRO A 25 -12.71 -6.45 26.05
N THR A 26 -12.10 -7.16 25.12
CA THR A 26 -11.75 -6.66 23.78
C THR A 26 -13.04 -6.20 23.08
N PRO A 27 -13.18 -4.93 22.63
CA PRO A 27 -14.47 -4.44 22.16
C PRO A 27 -14.79 -5.03 20.78
N CYS A 28 -16.03 -5.47 20.62
CA CYS A 28 -16.69 -5.96 19.40
C CYS A 28 -16.37 -5.16 18.10
N ALA A 29 -15.92 -3.91 18.22
CA ALA A 29 -15.53 -3.05 17.10
C ALA A 29 -14.30 -3.57 16.31
N VAL A 30 -13.29 -4.12 16.99
CA VAL A 30 -12.05 -4.63 16.35
C VAL A 30 -12.31 -5.84 15.45
N ALA A 31 -13.20 -6.74 15.89
CA ALA A 31 -13.62 -7.90 15.10
C ALA A 31 -14.41 -7.45 13.85
N ASN A 32 -15.26 -6.42 13.98
CA ASN A 32 -16.06 -5.89 12.88
C ASN A 32 -15.20 -5.21 11.80
N VAL A 33 -14.14 -4.47 12.17
CA VAL A 33 -13.21 -3.87 11.19
C VAL A 33 -12.47 -4.95 10.40
N THR A 34 -11.95 -5.96 11.10
CA THR A 34 -11.22 -7.06 10.46
C THR A 34 -12.14 -7.82 9.51
N GLN A 35 -13.36 -8.14 9.95
CA GLN A 35 -14.33 -8.90 9.16
C GLN A 35 -14.89 -8.11 7.97
N SER A 36 -15.08 -6.79 8.10
CA SER A 36 -15.50 -5.91 7.00
C SER A 36 -14.40 -5.77 5.93
N LEU A 37 -13.14 -5.57 6.34
CA LEU A 37 -12.02 -5.50 5.40
C LEU A 37 -11.76 -6.85 4.70
N GLU A 38 -11.79 -7.96 5.43
CA GLU A 38 -11.59 -9.30 4.85
C GLU A 38 -12.71 -9.70 3.88
N HIS A 39 -13.96 -9.35 4.19
CA HIS A 39 -15.10 -9.61 3.33
C HIS A 39 -15.03 -8.81 2.02
N ASP A 40 -14.62 -7.55 2.10
CA ASP A 40 -14.66 -6.63 0.97
C ASP A 40 -13.40 -6.67 0.09
N LEU A 41 -12.27 -7.20 0.60
CA LEU A 41 -11.02 -7.43 -0.15
C LEU A 41 -10.84 -8.90 -0.53
N ARG A 42 -11.96 -9.61 -0.72
CA ARG A 42 -12.00 -11.06 -0.97
C ARG A 42 -10.97 -11.55 -1.99
N LYS A 43 -10.45 -12.71 -1.62
CA LYS A 43 -9.22 -13.42 -1.98
C LYS A 43 -9.17 -13.98 -3.40
N ASP A 44 -9.65 -13.27 -4.40
CA ASP A 44 -9.42 -13.72 -5.79
C ASP A 44 -7.94 -13.48 -6.09
N THR A 45 -7.15 -14.54 -6.23
CA THR A 45 -5.76 -14.40 -6.67
C THR A 45 -5.78 -13.96 -8.14
N ALA A 46 -5.17 -12.81 -8.45
CA ALA A 46 -5.08 -12.35 -9.85
C ALA A 46 -4.10 -13.21 -10.67
N VAL A 47 -3.33 -14.06 -9.99
CA VAL A 47 -2.35 -14.97 -10.58
C VAL A 47 -3.04 -16.27 -11.03
N PRO A 48 -2.79 -16.75 -12.26
CA PRO A 48 -3.31 -18.04 -12.73
C PRO A 48 -2.85 -19.19 -11.85
N ALA A 49 -3.68 -20.23 -11.72
CA ALA A 49 -3.34 -21.43 -10.96
C ALA A 49 -2.10 -22.14 -11.53
N ASP A 50 -1.96 -22.15 -12.85
CA ASP A 50 -0.76 -22.57 -13.57
C ASP A 50 -0.05 -21.34 -14.17
N ILE A 51 0.78 -20.70 -13.35
CA ILE A 51 1.54 -19.50 -13.75
C ILE A 51 2.64 -19.84 -14.78
N ASP A 52 3.17 -21.06 -14.73
CA ASP A 52 4.28 -21.49 -15.59
C ASP A 52 3.79 -21.82 -17.00
N GLY A 53 2.55 -22.31 -17.13
CA GLY A 53 1.86 -22.49 -18.41
C GLY A 53 1.28 -21.22 -19.03
N ALA A 54 1.16 -20.13 -18.26
CA ALA A 54 0.54 -18.88 -18.73
C ALA A 54 1.32 -18.22 -19.89
N THR A 55 0.60 -17.57 -20.81
CA THR A 55 1.21 -16.76 -21.87
C THR A 55 1.76 -15.44 -21.32
N VAL A 56 2.66 -14.78 -22.04
CA VAL A 56 3.17 -13.46 -21.63
C VAL A 56 2.03 -12.46 -21.55
N ARG A 57 1.09 -12.49 -22.51
CA ARG A 57 -0.12 -11.68 -22.46
C ARG A 57 -0.96 -11.94 -21.20
N SER A 58 -1.19 -13.21 -20.84
CA SER A 58 -1.96 -13.56 -19.64
C SER A 58 -1.27 -13.08 -18.36
N LEU A 59 0.06 -13.19 -18.27
CA LEU A 59 0.85 -12.69 -17.15
C LEU A 59 0.76 -11.16 -17.02
N TYR A 60 0.79 -10.45 -18.15
CA TYR A 60 0.57 -9.01 -18.18
C TYR A 60 -0.84 -8.63 -17.70
N ASP A 61 -1.88 -9.30 -18.19
CA ASP A 61 -3.26 -9.01 -17.78
C ASP A 61 -3.47 -9.28 -16.28
N SER A 62 -2.86 -10.35 -15.75
CA SER A 62 -2.80 -10.61 -14.30
C SER A 62 -2.09 -9.50 -13.52
N PHE A 63 -0.99 -8.96 -14.05
CA PHE A 63 -0.31 -7.81 -13.44
C PHE A 63 -1.20 -6.58 -13.40
N VAL A 64 -1.93 -6.27 -14.49
CA VAL A 64 -2.87 -5.14 -14.53
C VAL A 64 -3.98 -5.31 -13.48
N GLN A 65 -4.51 -6.52 -13.31
CA GLN A 65 -5.49 -6.81 -12.25
C GLN A 65 -4.90 -6.59 -10.85
N CYS A 66 -3.65 -7.00 -10.61
CA CYS A 66 -2.95 -6.70 -9.35
C CYS A 66 -2.82 -5.19 -9.11
N GLN A 67 -2.55 -4.39 -10.14
CA GLN A 67 -2.50 -2.93 -10.00
C GLN A 67 -3.87 -2.33 -9.67
N GLY A 68 -4.95 -2.84 -10.28
CA GLY A 68 -6.32 -2.47 -9.92
C GLY A 68 -6.60 -2.69 -8.43
N LYS A 69 -6.22 -3.86 -7.91
CA LYS A 69 -6.35 -4.17 -6.47
C LYS A 69 -5.56 -3.22 -5.58
N ARG A 70 -4.35 -2.82 -5.98
CA ARG A 70 -3.59 -1.80 -5.22
C ARG A 70 -4.34 -0.49 -5.14
N VAL A 71 -4.94 -0.04 -6.26
CA VAL A 71 -5.74 1.19 -6.27
C VAL A 71 -6.92 1.09 -5.30
N GLU A 72 -7.63 -0.05 -5.29
CA GLU A 72 -8.73 -0.30 -4.35
C GLU A 72 -8.27 -0.27 -2.88
N ILE A 73 -7.13 -0.93 -2.58
CA ILE A 73 -6.54 -0.90 -1.24
C ILE A 73 -6.19 0.53 -0.83
N TYR A 74 -5.58 1.33 -1.71
CA TYR A 74 -5.27 2.74 -1.42
C TYR A 74 -6.54 3.59 -1.20
N ALA A 75 -7.58 3.38 -2.02
CA ALA A 75 -8.81 4.15 -1.96
C ALA A 75 -9.57 3.93 -0.63
N ARG A 76 -9.65 2.67 -0.19
CA ARG A 76 -10.30 2.29 1.09
C ARG A 76 -9.40 2.58 2.29
N GLY A 77 -8.09 2.45 2.08
CA GLY A 77 -7.15 2.24 3.16
C GLY A 77 -6.62 3.47 3.89
N PHE A 78 -6.94 4.69 3.46
CA PHE A 78 -6.27 5.86 4.05
C PHE A 78 -7.17 7.03 4.41
N VAL A 79 -8.45 7.05 4.04
CA VAL A 79 -9.33 8.20 4.31
C VAL A 79 -10.30 7.95 5.47
N GLU A 80 -10.83 6.74 5.63
CA GLU A 80 -11.95 6.50 6.57
C GLU A 80 -11.55 6.12 8.00
N LEU A 81 -10.29 5.73 8.23
CA LEU A 81 -9.87 5.11 9.50
C LEU A 81 -8.68 5.80 10.18
N MET A 82 -8.21 6.94 9.65
CA MET A 82 -7.08 7.70 10.21
C MET A 82 -7.27 8.17 11.65
N PHE A 83 -8.53 8.29 12.10
CA PHE A 83 -8.89 8.94 13.36
C PHE A 83 -9.67 8.02 14.31
N LYS A 84 -9.66 6.70 14.06
CA LYS A 84 -10.30 5.73 14.95
C LYS A 84 -9.24 5.02 15.80
N ASP A 85 -9.62 4.61 17.01
CA ASP A 85 -8.77 3.83 17.93
C ASP A 85 -8.29 2.50 17.32
N GLU A 86 -8.91 2.08 16.22
CA GLU A 86 -8.63 0.85 15.46
C GLU A 86 -7.49 1.01 14.43
N PHE A 87 -6.83 2.17 14.37
CA PHE A 87 -5.80 2.49 13.39
C PHE A 87 -4.67 1.43 13.33
N ALA A 88 -4.25 0.91 14.48
CA ALA A 88 -3.17 -0.09 14.54
C ALA A 88 -3.58 -1.41 13.87
N VAL A 89 -4.79 -1.89 14.13
CA VAL A 89 -5.34 -3.13 13.54
C VAL A 89 -5.54 -2.94 12.04
N PHE A 90 -6.11 -1.81 11.65
CA PHE A 90 -6.29 -1.44 10.25
C PHE A 90 -4.97 -1.36 9.46
N SER A 91 -3.94 -0.73 10.05
CA SER A 91 -2.62 -0.66 9.43
C SER A 91 -2.01 -2.05 9.24
N GLN A 92 -2.25 -2.99 10.15
CA GLN A 92 -1.80 -4.38 10.00
C GLN A 92 -2.53 -5.08 8.85
N GLU A 93 -3.86 -4.96 8.78
CA GLU A 93 -4.65 -5.61 7.73
C GLU A 93 -4.31 -5.08 6.33
N ILE A 94 -4.22 -3.76 6.15
CA ILE A 94 -3.80 -3.17 4.87
C ILE A 94 -2.42 -3.65 4.45
N THR A 95 -1.49 -3.74 5.41
CA THR A 95 -0.14 -4.22 5.13
C THR A 95 -0.15 -5.66 4.63
N LYS A 96 -1.00 -6.53 5.20
CA LYS A 96 -1.20 -7.91 4.70
C LYS A 96 -1.72 -7.91 3.25
N HIS A 97 -2.68 -7.06 2.93
CA HIS A 97 -3.21 -6.97 1.56
C HIS A 97 -2.16 -6.48 0.56
N PHE A 98 -1.39 -5.44 0.89
CA PHE A 98 -0.28 -4.99 0.04
C PHE A 98 0.81 -6.05 -0.12
N ALA A 99 1.11 -6.80 0.94
CA ALA A 99 2.08 -7.90 0.89
C ALA A 99 1.60 -9.03 -0.03
N ALA A 100 0.34 -9.43 0.08
CA ALA A 100 -0.26 -10.45 -0.79
C ALA A 100 -0.18 -10.05 -2.28
N VAL A 101 -0.61 -8.82 -2.62
CA VAL A 101 -0.55 -8.34 -4.01
C VAL A 101 0.89 -8.20 -4.50
N SER A 102 1.83 -7.80 -3.64
CA SER A 102 3.24 -7.70 -4.01
C SER A 102 3.86 -9.07 -4.27
N ASN A 103 3.48 -10.09 -3.51
CA ASN A 103 3.91 -11.47 -3.74
C ASN A 103 3.37 -12.02 -5.07
N ASP A 104 2.11 -11.73 -5.39
CA ASP A 104 1.51 -12.10 -6.67
C ASP A 104 2.26 -11.45 -7.85
N ILE A 105 2.58 -10.15 -7.75
CA ILE A 105 3.37 -9.45 -8.77
C ILE A 105 4.79 -10.02 -8.88
N ASN A 106 5.43 -10.41 -7.77
CA ASN A 106 6.77 -11.02 -7.80
C ASN A 106 6.75 -12.36 -8.55
N ARG A 107 5.70 -13.17 -8.36
CA ARG A 107 5.51 -14.43 -9.10
C ARG A 107 5.34 -14.17 -10.59
N ILE A 108 4.53 -13.17 -10.95
CA ILE A 108 4.35 -12.73 -12.35
C ILE A 108 5.68 -12.27 -12.96
N GLU A 109 6.44 -11.43 -12.24
CA GLU A 109 7.76 -10.97 -12.69
C GLU A 109 8.71 -12.15 -12.96
N ALA A 110 8.76 -13.12 -12.05
CA ALA A 110 9.61 -14.30 -12.19
C ALA A 110 9.20 -15.16 -13.40
N ALA A 111 7.90 -15.38 -13.61
CA ALA A 111 7.37 -16.12 -14.75
C ALA A 111 7.64 -15.41 -16.09
N LEU A 112 7.61 -14.08 -16.12
CA LEU A 112 7.98 -13.31 -17.32
C LEU A 112 9.47 -13.45 -17.63
N ARG A 113 10.33 -13.44 -16.61
CA ARG A 113 11.78 -13.67 -16.79
C ARG A 113 12.07 -15.06 -17.33
N SER A 114 11.42 -16.10 -16.82
CA SER A 114 11.63 -17.48 -17.30
C SER A 114 11.20 -17.67 -18.77
N LYS A 115 10.27 -16.84 -19.25
CA LYS A 115 9.80 -16.80 -20.65
C LYS A 115 10.58 -15.84 -21.54
N ASN A 116 11.71 -15.31 -21.06
CA ASN A 116 12.53 -14.31 -21.76
C ASN A 116 11.83 -12.97 -22.07
N ALA A 117 10.68 -12.68 -21.46
CA ALA A 117 9.99 -11.38 -21.54
C ALA A 117 10.65 -10.35 -20.59
N THR A 118 11.96 -10.15 -20.77
CA THR A 118 12.82 -9.43 -19.82
C THR A 118 12.50 -7.94 -19.73
N ALA A 119 12.11 -7.31 -20.85
CA ALA A 119 11.69 -5.91 -20.88
C ALA A 119 10.47 -5.70 -19.98
N LEU A 120 9.42 -6.52 -20.15
CA LEU A 120 8.22 -6.45 -19.33
C LEU A 120 8.48 -6.73 -17.85
N ALA A 121 9.28 -7.76 -17.55
CA ALA A 121 9.70 -8.04 -16.17
C ALA A 121 10.46 -6.87 -15.53
N THR A 122 11.32 -6.18 -16.31
CA THR A 122 12.07 -5.02 -15.84
C THR A 122 11.14 -3.84 -15.55
N LEU A 123 10.14 -3.59 -16.41
CA LEU A 123 9.13 -2.56 -16.18
C LEU A 123 8.30 -2.84 -14.92
N ILE A 124 7.84 -4.09 -14.73
CA ILE A 124 7.17 -4.52 -13.49
C ILE A 124 8.02 -4.23 -12.27
N ARG A 125 9.33 -4.56 -12.34
CA ARG A 125 10.24 -4.31 -11.23
C ARG A 125 10.36 -2.82 -10.91
N LYS A 126 10.45 -1.95 -11.93
CA LYS A 126 10.46 -0.49 -11.74
C LYS A 126 9.16 0.00 -11.08
N VAL A 127 8.00 -0.49 -11.54
CA VAL A 127 6.70 -0.17 -10.94
C VAL A 127 6.66 -0.59 -9.47
N GLN A 128 7.17 -1.78 -9.13
CA GLN A 128 7.22 -2.23 -7.73
C GLN A 128 8.09 -1.35 -6.84
N VAL A 129 9.23 -0.86 -7.34
CA VAL A 129 10.10 0.06 -6.58
C VAL A 129 9.34 1.36 -6.28
N GLN A 130 8.69 1.93 -7.29
CA GLN A 130 7.91 3.16 -7.10
C GLN A 130 6.68 2.94 -6.21
N GLU A 131 5.98 1.81 -6.33
CA GLU A 131 4.85 1.48 -5.45
C GLU A 131 5.27 1.28 -3.99
N LYS A 132 6.46 0.73 -3.75
CA LYS A 132 7.03 0.67 -2.40
C LYS A 132 7.27 2.07 -1.83
N GLU A 133 7.84 2.97 -2.62
CA GLU A 133 8.08 4.35 -2.21
C GLU A 133 6.78 5.10 -1.96
N LYS A 134 5.79 4.94 -2.86
CA LYS A 134 4.44 5.47 -2.71
C LYS A 134 3.79 5.01 -1.41
N LEU A 135 3.86 3.73 -1.08
CA LEU A 135 3.29 3.19 0.16
C LEU A 135 3.92 3.84 1.39
N LEU A 136 5.26 3.91 1.43
CA LEU A 136 6.00 4.53 2.54
C LEU A 136 5.64 6.00 2.70
N LEU A 137 5.59 6.74 1.59
CA LEU A 137 5.26 8.16 1.60
C LEU A 137 3.80 8.41 1.96
N THR A 138 2.89 7.51 1.57
CA THR A 138 1.47 7.55 1.99
C THR A 138 1.36 7.41 3.51
N SER A 139 2.08 6.46 4.10
CA SER A 139 2.12 6.28 5.56
C SER A 139 2.76 7.48 6.28
N ALA A 140 3.81 8.07 5.72
CA ALA A 140 4.43 9.26 6.29
C ALA A 140 3.49 10.48 6.25
N LEU A 141 2.84 10.72 5.10
CA LEU A 141 1.83 11.77 4.93
C LEU A 141 0.69 11.63 5.94
N LEU A 142 0.25 10.40 6.16
CA LEU A 142 -0.79 10.08 7.11
C LEU A 142 -0.41 10.48 8.54
N LEU A 143 0.76 10.03 9.00
CA LEU A 143 1.26 10.34 10.34
C LEU A 143 1.46 11.85 10.54
N GLU A 144 1.97 12.55 9.53
CA GLU A 144 2.20 13.99 9.61
C GLU A 144 0.87 14.77 9.67
N ARG A 145 -0.15 14.33 8.90
CA ARG A 145 -1.51 14.89 9.00
C ARG A 145 -2.10 14.70 10.40
N MET A 146 -1.96 13.50 10.97
CA MET A 146 -2.42 13.24 12.34
C MET A 146 -1.74 14.16 13.36
N ARG A 147 -0.41 14.34 13.25
CA ARG A 147 0.34 15.26 14.13
C ARG A 147 -0.12 16.71 13.98
N CYS A 148 -0.29 17.17 12.74
CA CYS A 148 -0.77 18.51 12.45
C CYS A 148 -2.16 18.75 13.07
N GLU A 149 -3.08 17.79 12.90
CA GLU A 149 -4.43 17.92 13.44
C GLU A 149 -4.48 17.85 14.96
N GLN A 150 -3.69 16.98 15.59
CA GLN A 150 -3.55 16.94 17.05
C GLN A 150 -3.03 18.27 17.59
N LYS A 151 -2.05 18.87 16.92
CA LYS A 151 -1.51 20.18 17.32
C LYS A 151 -2.52 21.30 17.15
N ARG A 152 -3.25 21.33 16.04
CA ARG A 152 -4.37 22.29 15.83
C ARG A 152 -5.44 22.20 16.92
N LYS A 153 -5.77 20.99 17.38
CA LYS A 153 -6.75 20.78 18.48
C LYS A 153 -6.28 21.33 19.82
N VAL A 154 -4.96 21.39 20.06
CA VAL A 154 -4.37 21.89 21.30
C VAL A 154 -4.16 23.41 21.25
N SER A 155 -3.65 23.92 20.13
CA SER A 155 -3.41 25.35 19.91
C SER A 155 -3.36 25.65 18.42
N GLU A 156 -4.35 26.38 17.92
CA GLU A 156 -4.47 26.73 16.50
C GLU A 156 -3.33 27.64 16.01
N ASP A 157 -2.83 28.52 16.88
CA ASP A 157 -1.74 29.48 16.61
C ASP A 157 -0.33 28.91 16.90
N ASP A 158 -0.19 27.60 17.11
CA ASP A 158 1.12 26.99 17.32
C ASP A 158 1.95 27.07 16.02
N VAL A 159 3.12 27.71 16.07
CA VAL A 159 4.05 27.88 14.94
C VAL A 159 4.40 26.54 14.27
N SER A 160 4.37 25.43 15.02
CA SER A 160 4.60 24.08 14.48
C SER A 160 3.53 23.63 13.48
N VAL A 161 2.30 24.15 13.54
CA VAL A 161 1.24 23.83 12.56
C VAL A 161 1.68 24.22 11.16
N GLY A 162 2.23 25.44 10.97
CA GLY A 162 2.73 25.89 9.66
C GLY A 162 3.92 25.05 9.15
N ILE A 163 4.75 24.52 10.05
CA ILE A 163 5.84 23.60 9.72
C ILE A 163 5.28 22.27 9.20
N TYR A 164 4.29 21.69 9.90
CA TYR A 164 3.63 20.45 9.45
C TYR A 164 2.92 20.63 8.11
N GLU A 165 2.22 21.74 7.89
CA GLU A 165 1.55 22.02 6.61
C GLU A 165 2.54 22.11 5.44
N THR A 166 3.70 22.74 5.68
CA THR A 166 4.77 22.83 4.68
C THR A 166 5.36 21.45 4.38
N SER A 167 5.62 20.66 5.42
CA SER A 167 6.07 19.26 5.34
C SER A 167 5.10 18.40 4.53
N ILE A 168 3.80 18.46 4.87
CA ILE A 168 2.72 17.74 4.17
C ILE A 168 2.68 18.14 2.70
N ARG A 169 2.73 19.43 2.37
CA ARG A 169 2.70 19.90 0.98
C ARG A 169 3.89 19.38 0.17
N SER A 170 5.09 19.41 0.76
CA SER A 170 6.29 18.87 0.13
C SER A 170 6.18 17.36 -0.13
N MET A 171 5.74 16.60 0.88
CA MET A 171 5.52 15.15 0.73
C MET A 171 4.43 14.83 -0.30
N GLN A 172 3.34 15.62 -0.36
CA GLN A 172 2.30 15.46 -1.38
C GLN A 172 2.85 15.66 -2.78
N ALA A 173 3.69 16.68 -2.99
CA ALA A 173 4.31 16.91 -4.30
C ALA A 173 5.19 15.73 -4.73
N SER A 174 5.98 15.16 -3.82
CA SER A 174 6.77 13.94 -4.10
C SER A 174 5.86 12.73 -4.36
N HIS A 175 4.77 12.58 -3.62
CA HIS A 175 3.81 11.50 -3.79
C HIS A 175 3.14 11.54 -5.17
N THR A 176 2.71 12.72 -5.61
CA THR A 176 2.18 12.92 -6.96
C THR A 176 3.20 12.58 -8.03
N LYS A 177 4.47 12.96 -7.87
CA LYS A 177 5.53 12.59 -8.83
C LYS A 177 5.70 11.08 -8.96
N ILE A 178 5.66 10.35 -7.85
CA ILE A 178 5.74 8.88 -7.87
C ILE A 178 4.54 8.28 -8.61
N ILE A 179 3.33 8.79 -8.38
CA ILE A 179 2.13 8.32 -9.09
C ILE A 179 2.26 8.54 -10.60
N VAL A 180 2.73 9.72 -11.01
CA VAL A 180 2.97 10.02 -12.43
C VAL A 180 4.00 9.04 -13.01
N GLY A 181 5.12 8.83 -12.32
CA GLY A 181 6.13 7.86 -12.76
C GLY A 181 5.61 6.43 -12.89
N ILE A 182 4.69 6.00 -12.01
CA ILE A 182 4.06 4.69 -12.12
C ILE A 182 3.20 4.63 -13.38
N ASN A 183 2.39 5.66 -13.63
CA ASN A 183 1.54 5.72 -14.82
C ASN A 183 2.35 5.72 -16.12
N ASP A 184 3.46 6.47 -16.15
CA ASP A 184 4.37 6.48 -17.30
C ASP A 184 4.92 5.08 -17.59
N LEU A 185 5.33 4.34 -16.55
CA LEU A 185 5.79 2.95 -16.69
C LEU A 185 4.66 2.02 -17.16
N LEU A 186 3.44 2.19 -16.66
CA LEU A 186 2.30 1.38 -17.07
C LEU A 186 1.93 1.64 -18.54
N ASP A 187 2.08 2.87 -19.02
CA ASP A 187 1.89 3.21 -20.43
C ASP A 187 3.01 2.64 -21.31
N GLU A 188 4.27 2.71 -20.87
CA GLU A 188 5.41 2.05 -21.54
C GLU A 188 5.16 0.53 -21.69
N MET A 189 4.65 -0.13 -20.66
CA MET A 189 4.30 -1.56 -20.72
C MET A 189 3.22 -1.86 -21.76
N LYS A 190 2.22 -0.98 -21.95
CA LYS A 190 1.19 -1.18 -22.98
C LYS A 190 1.82 -1.18 -24.37
N TYR A 191 2.77 -0.28 -24.64
CA TYR A 191 3.47 -0.25 -25.92
C TYR A 191 4.30 -1.51 -26.14
N GLU A 192 5.03 -1.97 -25.12
CA GLU A 192 5.85 -3.19 -25.19
C GLU A 192 5.00 -4.41 -25.56
N VAL A 193 3.83 -4.56 -24.94
CA VAL A 193 2.91 -5.67 -25.23
C VAL A 193 2.25 -5.54 -26.60
N LEU A 194 1.97 -4.32 -27.09
CA LEU A 194 1.37 -4.11 -28.41
C LEU A 194 2.37 -4.32 -29.56
N LEU A 195 3.65 -4.04 -29.33
CA LEU A 195 4.72 -4.11 -30.34
C LEU A 195 5.44 -5.47 -30.38
N ALA A 196 5.17 -6.36 -29.42
CA ALA A 196 5.68 -7.72 -29.39
C ALA A 196 4.61 -8.73 -29.90
N PRO A 197 4.45 -8.91 -31.23
CA PRO A 197 3.42 -9.81 -31.81
C PRO A 197 3.65 -11.31 -31.52
N GLN A 198 4.63 -11.65 -30.68
CA GLN A 198 5.06 -13.02 -30.38
C GLN A 198 4.72 -13.43 -28.93
N TRP A 199 3.92 -12.63 -28.20
CA TRP A 199 3.59 -12.78 -26.78
C TRP A 199 2.11 -13.10 -26.51
#